data_AF-A0A1R1EL52-F1
#
_entry.id   AF-A0A1R1EL52-F1
#
_cell.length_a   1.000
_cell.length_b   1.000
_cell.length_c   1.000
_cell.angle_alpha   90.00
_cell.angle_beta   90.00
_cell.angle_gamma   90.00
#
_symmetry.space_group_name_H-M   'P 1'
#
loop_
_entity.id
_entity.type
_entity.pdbx_description
1 polymer ?
#
loop_
_entity_poly.entity_id
_entity_poly.type
_entity_poly.pdbx_seq_one_letter_code
_entity_poly.pdbx_strand_id
1 'polypeptide(L)'
;MSMIEKNELVKRLEHISHNSYLPEQDRETIKDTISVLQSMIQKDFRKTVSSVEKLRETISGDFYIVEEVAEMFGISVQSVYKWIKLGKIHVEQFAAPGGTKYLIPKEQFKTPKYQKQIESVKRTKEALARVKPVVDEPSDLYPVTAEDDMEELDVK
;
A
#
# COMPACT_ATOMS: atom_id res chain seq x y z
N MET A 1 19.74 -12.49 -13.60
CA MET A 1 19.42 -11.06 -13.74
C MET A 1 18.08 -10.78 -13.09
N SER A 2 18.08 -10.03 -11.99
CA SER A 2 16.91 -9.62 -11.21
C SER A 2 16.00 -8.67 -12.01
N MET A 3 14.71 -8.58 -11.63
CA MET A 3 13.75 -7.65 -12.24
C MET A 3 14.22 -6.19 -12.11
N ILE A 4 14.91 -5.86 -11.02
CA ILE A 4 15.47 -4.52 -10.77
C ILE A 4 16.57 -4.21 -11.78
N GLU A 5 17.49 -5.15 -11.99
CA GLU A 5 18.59 -5.04 -12.96
C GLU A 5 18.05 -4.89 -14.40
N LYS A 6 16.97 -5.62 -14.75
CA LYS A 6 16.33 -5.53 -16.07
C LYS A 6 15.72 -4.14 -16.31
N ASN A 7 15.02 -3.59 -15.32
CA ASN A 7 14.45 -2.24 -15.39
C ASN A 7 15.53 -1.16 -15.51
N GLU A 8 16.63 -1.30 -14.78
CA GLU A 8 17.75 -0.35 -14.87
C GLU A 8 18.42 -0.40 -16.25
N LEU A 9 18.57 -1.59 -16.82
CA LEU A 9 19.16 -1.76 -18.14
C LEU A 9 18.27 -1.16 -19.26
N VAL A 10 16.94 -1.30 -19.15
CA VAL A 10 15.99 -0.62 -20.05
C VAL A 10 16.16 0.90 -20.00
N LYS A 11 16.22 1.51 -18.81
CA LYS A 11 16.41 2.96 -18.65
C LYS A 11 17.72 3.45 -19.30
N ARG A 12 18.81 2.69 -19.14
CA ARG A 12 20.10 3.02 -19.77
C ARG A 12 20.02 2.95 -21.28
N LEU A 13 19.39 1.89 -21.84
CA LEU A 13 19.22 1.74 -23.28
C LEU A 13 18.30 2.82 -23.88
N GLU A 14 17.24 3.21 -23.17
CA GLU A 14 16.38 4.33 -23.58
C GLU A 14 17.18 5.63 -23.66
N HIS A 15 18.04 5.92 -22.69
CA HIS A 15 18.89 7.10 -22.73
C HIS A 15 19.85 7.09 -23.94
N ILE A 16 20.44 5.93 -24.25
CA ILE A 16 21.34 5.76 -25.39
C ILE A 16 20.59 5.89 -26.73
N SER A 17 19.37 5.37 -26.82
CA SER A 17 18.50 5.46 -28.01
C SER A 17 18.20 6.91 -28.43
N HIS A 18 18.11 7.84 -27.47
CA HIS A 18 17.87 9.26 -27.73
C HIS A 18 19.13 10.05 -28.13
N ASN A 19 20.30 9.41 -28.12
CA ASN A 19 21.55 10.08 -28.46
C ASN A 19 21.63 10.32 -29.99
N SER A 20 21.65 11.60 -30.35
CA SER A 20 21.68 12.10 -31.73
C SER A 20 22.91 11.65 -32.56
N TYR A 21 23.97 11.15 -31.92
CA TYR A 21 25.21 10.72 -32.57
C TYR A 21 25.20 9.26 -33.07
N LEU A 22 24.20 8.46 -32.72
CA LEU A 22 24.13 7.07 -33.19
C LEU A 22 23.55 6.95 -34.61
N PRO A 23 24.11 6.05 -35.46
CA PRO A 23 23.51 5.64 -36.73
C PRO A 23 22.08 5.13 -36.57
N GLU A 24 21.25 5.33 -37.59
CA GLU A 24 19.83 4.95 -37.55
C GLU A 24 19.64 3.44 -37.36
N GLN A 25 20.48 2.62 -38.00
CA GLN A 25 20.50 1.16 -37.86
C GLN A 25 20.79 0.73 -36.40
N ASP A 26 21.69 1.41 -35.71
CA ASP A 26 22.01 1.09 -34.31
C ASP A 26 20.88 1.52 -33.37
N ARG A 27 20.19 2.62 -33.66
CA ARG A 27 19.00 3.02 -32.88
C ARG A 27 17.85 2.03 -33.03
N GLU A 28 17.65 1.48 -34.22
CA GLU A 28 16.63 0.46 -34.47
C GLU A 28 16.91 -0.81 -33.66
N THR A 29 18.14 -1.31 -33.71
CA THR A 29 18.54 -2.49 -32.90
C THR A 29 18.40 -2.23 -31.39
N ILE A 30 18.71 -1.02 -30.91
CA ILE A 30 18.50 -0.65 -29.50
C ILE A 30 17.00 -0.67 -29.16
N LYS A 31 16.13 -0.13 -30.01
CA LYS A 31 14.67 -0.17 -29.78
C LYS A 31 14.11 -1.59 -29.77
N ASP A 32 14.62 -2.47 -30.63
CA ASP A 32 14.24 -3.87 -30.63
C ASP A 32 14.66 -4.56 -29.33
N THR A 33 15.89 -4.32 -28.85
CA THR A 33 16.35 -4.89 -27.57
C THR A 33 15.54 -4.37 -26.37
N ILE A 34 15.16 -3.08 -26.36
CA ILE A 34 14.27 -2.51 -25.35
C ILE A 34 12.91 -3.23 -25.36
N SER A 35 12.33 -3.43 -26.54
CA SER A 35 11.03 -4.10 -26.70
C SER A 35 11.08 -5.55 -26.18
N VAL A 36 12.15 -6.29 -26.49
CA VAL A 36 12.36 -7.65 -25.97
C VAL A 36 12.46 -7.64 -24.44
N LEU A 37 13.26 -6.74 -23.85
CA LEU A 37 13.42 -6.64 -22.40
C LEU A 37 12.13 -6.27 -21.68
N GLN A 38 11.37 -5.31 -22.22
CA GLN A 38 10.05 -4.96 -21.70
C GLN A 38 9.09 -6.15 -21.72
N SER A 39 9.08 -6.94 -22.80
CA SER A 39 8.26 -8.16 -22.88
C SER A 39 8.65 -9.21 -21.83
N MET A 40 9.95 -9.33 -21.53
CA MET A 40 10.45 -10.23 -20.48
C MET A 40 10.04 -9.75 -19.08
N ILE A 41 10.16 -8.44 -18.81
CA ILE A 41 9.74 -7.83 -17.54
C ILE A 41 8.23 -8.03 -17.32
N GLN A 42 7.41 -7.82 -18.35
CA GLN A 42 5.96 -8.04 -18.27
C GLN A 42 5.60 -9.52 -18.01
N LYS A 43 6.29 -10.46 -18.67
CA LYS A 43 6.09 -11.90 -18.43
C LYS A 43 6.45 -12.31 -17.00
N ASP A 44 7.58 -11.83 -16.49
CA ASP A 44 8.03 -12.10 -15.12
C ASP A 44 7.07 -11.49 -14.08
N PHE A 45 6.58 -10.27 -14.34
CA PHE A 45 5.58 -9.62 -13.49
C PHE A 45 4.26 -10.39 -13.49
N ARG A 46 3.75 -10.78 -14.67
CA ARG A 46 2.50 -11.54 -14.80
C ARG A 46 2.56 -12.88 -14.07
N LYS A 47 3.70 -13.58 -14.13
CA LYS A 47 3.91 -14.84 -13.41
C LYS A 47 3.88 -14.63 -11.89
N THR A 48 4.50 -13.55 -11.42
CA THR A 48 4.50 -13.18 -10.00
C THR A 48 3.09 -12.83 -9.51
N VAL A 49 2.39 -11.94 -10.22
CA VAL A 49 1.02 -11.53 -9.87
C VAL A 49 0.06 -12.72 -9.88
N SER A 50 0.12 -13.58 -10.90
CA SER A 50 -0.73 -14.78 -10.97
C SER A 50 -0.50 -15.75 -9.81
N SER A 51 0.72 -15.86 -9.31
CA SER A 51 1.03 -16.69 -8.14
C SER A 51 0.48 -16.10 -6.84
N VAL A 52 0.50 -14.77 -6.71
CA VAL A 52 -0.06 -14.03 -5.57
C VAL A 52 -1.60 -14.09 -5.59
N GLU A 53 -2.21 -14.00 -6.76
CA GLU A 53 -3.67 -14.02 -6.94
C GLU A 53 -4.25 -15.41 -6.63
N LYS A 54 -3.54 -16.48 -7.03
CA LYS A 54 -3.92 -17.86 -6.70
C LYS A 54 -3.80 -18.17 -5.20
N LEU A 55 -2.83 -17.56 -4.51
CA LEU A 55 -2.74 -17.59 -3.04
C LEU A 55 -3.88 -16.80 -2.41
N ARG A 56 -4.28 -15.66 -3.00
CA ARG A 56 -5.41 -14.87 -2.52
C ARG A 56 -6.72 -15.63 -2.64
N GLU A 57 -6.96 -16.35 -3.74
CA GLU A 57 -8.16 -17.17 -3.93
C GLU A 57 -8.26 -18.33 -2.93
N THR A 58 -7.14 -19.02 -2.69
CA THR A 58 -7.10 -20.13 -1.71
C THR A 58 -7.24 -19.65 -0.26
N ILE A 59 -6.72 -18.47 0.07
CA ILE A 59 -6.93 -17.85 1.39
C ILE A 59 -8.36 -17.28 1.51
N SER A 60 -8.95 -16.79 0.41
CA SER A 60 -10.28 -16.17 0.40
C SER A 60 -11.44 -17.14 0.62
N GLY A 61 -11.24 -18.46 0.54
CA GLY A 61 -12.29 -19.43 0.83
C GLY A 61 -12.67 -19.45 2.31
N ASP A 62 -11.69 -19.70 3.17
CA ASP A 62 -11.94 -20.17 4.54
C ASP A 62 -11.28 -19.33 5.65
N PHE A 63 -10.38 -18.40 5.29
CA PHE A 63 -9.63 -17.59 6.25
C PHE A 63 -9.73 -16.08 5.93
N TYR A 64 -9.60 -15.26 6.97
CA TYR A 64 -9.37 -13.83 6.90
C TYR A 64 -7.93 -13.51 7.30
N ILE A 65 -7.34 -12.49 6.68
CA ILE A 65 -6.10 -11.89 7.18
C ILE A 65 -6.40 -10.85 8.28
N VAL A 66 -5.38 -10.47 9.05
CA VAL A 66 -5.52 -9.52 10.18
C VAL A 66 -6.10 -8.18 9.72
N GLU A 67 -5.69 -7.72 8.55
CA GLU A 67 -6.15 -6.48 7.93
C GLU A 67 -7.66 -6.55 7.57
N GLU A 68 -8.12 -7.66 7.02
CA GLU A 68 -9.54 -7.86 6.69
C GLU A 68 -10.41 -7.88 7.96
N VAL A 69 -9.93 -8.49 9.04
CA VAL A 69 -10.63 -8.48 10.34
C VAL A 69 -10.65 -7.07 10.92
N ALA A 70 -9.56 -6.31 10.79
CA ALA A 70 -9.50 -4.92 11.25
C ALA A 70 -10.57 -4.06 10.54
N GLU A 71 -10.70 -4.20 9.23
CA GLU A 71 -11.72 -3.50 8.43
C GLU A 71 -13.13 -3.94 8.77
N MET A 72 -13.36 -5.24 8.94
CA MET A 72 -14.67 -5.81 9.26
C MET A 72 -15.21 -5.31 10.59
N PHE A 73 -14.33 -5.18 11.59
CA PHE A 73 -14.69 -4.72 12.93
C PHE A 73 -14.50 -3.21 13.12
N GLY A 74 -13.97 -2.49 12.12
CA GLY A 74 -13.71 -1.05 12.21
C GLY A 74 -12.71 -0.70 13.32
N ILE A 75 -11.77 -1.60 13.61
CA ILE A 75 -10.75 -1.43 14.64
C ILE A 75 -9.36 -1.34 14.00
N SER A 76 -8.38 -0.85 14.76
CA SER A 76 -7.00 -0.82 14.27
C SER A 76 -6.44 -2.25 14.14
N VAL A 77 -5.52 -2.44 13.19
CA VAL A 77 -4.78 -3.71 13.03
C VAL A 77 -4.06 -4.10 14.33
N GLN A 78 -3.51 -3.13 15.06
CA GLN A 78 -2.89 -3.34 16.37
C GLN A 78 -3.88 -3.93 17.40
N SER A 79 -5.14 -3.50 17.37
CA SER A 79 -6.20 -4.05 18.23
C SER A 79 -6.48 -5.51 17.90
N VAL A 80 -6.48 -5.89 16.61
CA VAL A 80 -6.62 -7.29 16.19
C VAL A 80 -5.45 -8.13 16.71
N TYR A 81 -4.21 -7.67 16.54
CA TYR A 81 -3.04 -8.35 17.12
C TYR A 81 -3.13 -8.50 18.64
N LYS A 82 -3.66 -7.49 19.34
CA LYS A 82 -3.91 -7.59 20.78
C LYS A 82 -4.96 -8.65 21.11
N TRP A 83 -6.02 -8.78 20.30
CA TRP A 83 -7.03 -9.83 20.48
C TRP A 83 -6.47 -11.23 20.25
N ILE A 84 -5.57 -11.39 19.28
CA ILE A 84 -4.83 -12.63 19.04
C ILE A 84 -3.96 -12.96 20.26
N LYS A 85 -3.16 -12.01 20.75
CA LYS A 85 -2.31 -12.19 21.94
C LYS A 85 -3.09 -12.53 23.20
N LEU A 86 -4.30 -12.00 23.35
CA LEU A 86 -5.20 -12.28 24.46
C LEU A 86 -6.00 -13.58 24.29
N GLY A 87 -5.81 -14.31 23.19
CA GLY A 87 -6.53 -15.56 22.92
C GLY A 87 -8.03 -15.38 22.67
N LYS A 88 -8.48 -14.16 22.35
CA LYS A 88 -9.91 -13.89 22.04
C LYS A 88 -10.31 -14.43 20.67
N ILE A 89 -9.35 -14.57 19.77
CA ILE A 89 -9.52 -15.05 18.40
C ILE A 89 -8.55 -16.20 18.18
N HIS A 90 -9.03 -17.26 17.54
CA HIS A 90 -8.21 -18.40 17.16
C HIS A 90 -7.55 -18.10 15.82
N VAL A 91 -6.24 -18.37 15.73
CA VAL A 91 -5.46 -18.06 14.54
C VAL A 91 -4.54 -19.21 14.18
N GLU A 92 -4.39 -19.44 12.89
CA GLU A 92 -3.37 -20.30 12.33
C GLU A 92 -2.16 -19.46 11.94
N GLN A 93 -0.97 -19.90 12.39
CA GLN A 93 0.28 -19.21 12.05
C GLN A 93 0.88 -19.85 10.81
N PHE A 94 1.11 -19.05 9.79
CA PHE A 94 1.76 -19.48 8.56
C PHE A 94 3.13 -18.82 8.42
N ALA A 95 4.18 -19.64 8.26
CA ALA A 95 5.52 -19.14 8.00
C ALA A 95 5.63 -18.71 6.54
N ALA A 96 5.77 -17.41 6.29
CA ALA A 96 5.98 -16.85 4.98
C ALA A 96 7.43 -16.34 4.83
N PRO A 97 7.98 -16.26 3.60
CA PRO A 97 9.26 -15.60 3.36
C PRO A 97 9.09 -14.10 3.68
N GLY A 98 9.54 -13.68 4.87
CA GLY A 98 9.36 -12.32 5.39
C GLY A 98 8.74 -12.25 6.79
N GLY A 99 8.31 -13.36 7.38
CA GLY A 99 7.85 -13.42 8.77
C GLY A 99 6.61 -14.31 8.98
N THR A 100 6.16 -14.35 10.24
CA THR A 100 4.94 -15.08 10.62
C THR A 100 3.71 -14.28 10.21
N LYS A 101 2.86 -14.87 9.38
CA LYS A 101 1.52 -14.34 9.07
C LYS A 101 0.48 -15.07 9.90
N TYR A 102 -0.58 -14.35 10.27
CA TYR A 102 -1.71 -14.90 11.01
C TYR A 102 -2.92 -15.00 10.09
N LEU A 103 -3.51 -16.18 10.04
CA LEU A 103 -4.75 -16.47 9.31
C LEU A 103 -5.86 -16.76 10.31
N ILE A 104 -7.03 -16.17 10.11
CA ILE A 104 -8.14 -16.19 11.06
C ILE A 104 -9.31 -16.93 10.40
N PRO A 105 -9.75 -18.10 10.89
CA PRO A 105 -10.84 -18.84 10.28
C PRO A 105 -12.15 -18.03 10.23
N LYS A 106 -12.80 -17.96 9.06
CA LYS A 106 -14.05 -17.20 8.89
C LYS A 106 -15.19 -17.72 9.77
N GLU A 107 -15.15 -19.02 10.09
CA GLU A 107 -16.17 -19.69 10.88
C GLU A 107 -16.36 -19.10 12.27
N GLN A 108 -15.27 -18.60 12.87
CA GLN A 108 -15.32 -18.00 14.20
C GLN A 108 -16.21 -16.74 14.28
N PHE A 109 -16.42 -16.07 13.14
CA PHE A 109 -17.21 -14.84 13.07
C PHE A 109 -18.67 -15.07 12.68
N LYS A 110 -19.09 -16.32 12.44
CA LYS A 110 -20.50 -16.67 12.18
C LYS A 110 -21.39 -16.53 13.42
N THR A 111 -20.80 -16.34 14.61
CA THR A 111 -21.55 -16.17 15.86
C THR A 111 -22.33 -14.84 15.89
N PRO A 112 -23.61 -14.81 16.31
CA PRO A 112 -24.46 -13.62 16.27
C PRO A 112 -23.95 -12.44 17.13
N LYS A 113 -23.08 -12.71 18.11
CA LYS A 113 -22.41 -11.67 18.91
C LYS A 113 -21.58 -10.72 18.05
N TYR A 114 -20.86 -11.25 17.06
CA TYR A 114 -19.97 -10.46 16.21
C TYR A 114 -20.73 -9.77 15.08
N GLN A 115 -21.76 -10.41 14.53
CA GLN A 115 -22.59 -9.84 13.46
C GLN A 115 -23.17 -8.46 13.82
N LYS A 116 -23.69 -8.30 15.05
CA LYS A 116 -24.24 -7.01 15.51
C LYS A 116 -23.21 -5.88 15.52
N GLN A 117 -21.96 -6.19 15.89
CA GLN A 117 -20.86 -5.21 15.89
C GLN A 117 -20.40 -4.88 14.47
N ILE A 118 -20.33 -5.89 13.60
CA ILE A 118 -19.95 -5.71 12.20
C ILE A 118 -20.99 -4.83 11.48
N GLU A 119 -22.28 -5.06 11.73
CA GLU A 119 -23.35 -4.25 11.13
C GLU A 119 -23.35 -2.80 11.61
N SER A 120 -23.11 -2.54 12.91
CA SER A 120 -23.07 -1.17 13.43
C SER A 120 -21.89 -0.38 12.85
N VAL A 121 -20.74 -1.02 12.69
CA VAL A 121 -19.55 -0.44 12.04
C VAL A 121 -19.84 -0.17 10.56
N LYS A 122 -20.49 -1.11 9.86
CA LYS A 122 -20.83 -0.93 8.45
C LYS A 122 -21.75 0.28 8.24
N ARG A 123 -22.78 0.44 9.10
CA ARG A 123 -23.70 1.59 9.04
C ARG A 123 -22.99 2.91 9.33
N THR A 124 -22.09 2.96 10.31
CA THR A 124 -21.34 4.18 10.64
C THR A 124 -20.37 4.56 9.53
N LYS A 125 -19.65 3.59 8.94
CA LYS A 125 -18.78 3.82 7.79
C LYS A 125 -19.55 4.34 6.57
N GLU A 126 -20.72 3.78 6.30
CA GLU A 126 -21.59 4.25 5.22
C GLU A 126 -22.11 5.68 5.47
N ALA A 127 -22.48 5.99 6.72
CA ALA A 127 -22.91 7.34 7.09
C ALA A 127 -21.77 8.36 6.95
N LEU A 128 -20.56 8.02 7.43
CA LEU A 128 -19.36 8.86 7.28
C LEU A 128 -19.00 9.10 5.83
N ALA A 129 -19.12 8.09 4.95
CA ALA A 129 -18.83 8.25 3.53
C ALA A 129 -19.80 9.21 2.81
N ARG A 130 -21.02 9.42 3.33
CA ARG A 130 -21.99 10.36 2.77
C ARG A 130 -21.77 11.79 3.23
N VAL A 131 -21.05 12.01 4.32
CA VAL A 131 -20.68 13.35 4.78
C VAL A 131 -19.50 13.80 3.94
N LYS A 132 -19.71 14.77 3.03
CA LYS A 132 -18.60 15.40 2.32
C LYS A 132 -17.61 15.93 3.36
N PRO A 133 -16.29 15.68 3.21
CA PRO A 133 -15.32 16.31 4.08
C PRO A 133 -15.51 17.82 3.94
N VAL A 134 -15.84 18.48 5.05
CA VAL A 134 -15.71 19.92 5.15
C VAL A 134 -14.23 20.16 4.95
N VAL A 135 -13.88 20.65 3.76
CA VAL A 135 -12.54 21.15 3.50
C VAL A 135 -12.43 22.35 4.42
N ASP A 136 -11.81 22.16 5.58
CA ASP A 136 -11.36 23.26 6.40
C ASP A 136 -10.34 24.00 5.53
N GLU A 137 -10.80 25.07 4.87
CA GLU A 137 -9.90 26.04 4.25
C GLU A 137 -8.89 26.45 5.34
N PRO A 138 -7.58 26.46 5.05
CA PRO A 138 -6.61 26.98 5.99
C PRO A 138 -6.97 28.44 6.24
N SER A 139 -7.58 28.72 7.40
CA SER A 139 -7.80 30.08 7.85
C SER A 139 -6.43 30.73 7.98
N ASP A 140 -6.14 31.65 7.07
CA ASP A 140 -5.04 32.60 7.10
C ASP A 140 -5.13 33.49 8.36
N LEU A 141 -4.82 32.88 9.51
CA LEU A 141 -4.48 33.50 10.77
C LEU A 141 -2.94 33.44 10.83
N TYR A 142 -2.16 34.49 10.59
CA TYR A 142 -2.30 35.91 10.89
C TYR A 142 -1.46 36.73 9.90
N PRO A 143 -1.85 37.97 9.53
CA PRO A 143 -0.87 38.94 9.06
C PRO A 143 0.05 39.27 10.25
N VAL A 144 1.33 38.96 10.10
CA VAL A 144 2.39 39.48 10.98
C VAL A 144 2.49 40.98 10.69
N THR A 145 1.64 41.77 11.32
CA THR A 145 1.77 43.23 11.29
C THR A 145 2.85 43.64 12.27
N ALA A 146 3.87 44.27 11.68
CA ALA A 146 4.56 45.46 12.16
C ALA A 146 5.29 45.38 13.51
N GLU A 147 6.62 45.57 13.41
CA GLU A 147 7.31 46.61 14.19
C GLU A 147 7.16 46.51 15.70
N ASP A 148 7.94 45.62 16.32
CA ASP A 148 8.35 45.83 17.71
C ASP A 148 9.83 46.21 17.71
N ASP A 149 10.04 47.48 18.08
CA ASP A 149 11.28 48.17 18.33
C ASP A 149 12.27 47.32 19.12
N MET A 150 13.38 46.96 18.48
CA MET A 150 14.55 46.45 19.18
C MET A 150 15.31 47.66 19.72
N GLU A 151 14.96 48.11 20.93
CA GLU A 151 15.70 49.13 21.66
C GLU A 151 17.16 48.70 21.83
N GLU A 152 18.04 49.54 21.29
CA GLU A 152 19.49 49.47 21.39
C GLU A 152 19.91 49.77 22.83
N LEU A 153 20.09 48.72 23.66
CA LEU A 153 20.67 48.87 24.99
C LEU A 153 22.21 48.93 24.89
N ASP A 154 22.69 50.15 24.84
CA ASP A 154 24.09 50.53 25.00
C ASP A 154 24.56 50.21 26.44
N VAL A 155 25.52 49.29 26.60
CA VAL A 155 26.17 49.04 27.89
C VAL A 155 27.66 49.34 27.76
N LYS A 156 28.07 50.39 28.50
CA LYS A 156 29.44 50.89 28.67
C LYS A 156 30.42 49.89 29.25
#